data_AF-A0A9D5F0S0-F1
#
_entry.id   AF-A0A9D5F0S0-F1
#
_cell.length_a   1.000
_cell.length_b   1.000
_cell.length_c   1.000
_cell.angle_alpha   90.00
_cell.angle_beta   90.00
_cell.angle_gamma   90.00
#
_symmetry.space_group_name_H-M   'P 1'
#
loop_
_entity.id
_entity.type
_entity.pdbx_description
1 polymer ?
#
loop_
_entity_poly.entity_id
_entity_poly.type
_entity_poly.pdbx_seq_one_letter_code
_entity_poly.pdbx_strand_id
1 'polypeptide(L)'
;MIRKFNIVVLSLAATLPAFAMDAAQSEAKQTVPLVNGETLYVFKDGNMAKANQFGRTAYLAKGEVVQSVDGQKISTVGNEVARLDILARKGHHN
;
A
#
# COMPACT_ATOMS: atom_id res chain seq x y z
N MET A 1 -7.16 -21.03 20.87
CA MET A 1 -7.09 -19.62 21.34
C MET A 1 -6.61 -18.76 20.18
N ILE A 2 -7.47 -17.92 19.60
CA ILE A 2 -7.11 -17.02 18.49
C ILE A 2 -6.77 -15.65 19.10
N ARG A 3 -5.50 -15.25 19.01
CA ARG A 3 -5.02 -13.94 19.48
C ARG A 3 -5.50 -12.85 18.51
N LYS A 4 -6.39 -11.98 18.98
CA LYS A 4 -6.83 -10.80 18.24
C LYS A 4 -5.78 -9.70 18.41
N PHE A 5 -5.01 -9.41 17.36
CA PHE A 5 -4.11 -8.27 17.32
C PHE A 5 -4.90 -7.01 17.02
N ASN A 6 -5.20 -6.22 18.06
CA ASN A 6 -5.75 -4.88 17.89
C ASN A 6 -4.60 -3.94 17.53
N ILE A 7 -4.44 -3.63 16.24
CA ILE A 7 -3.52 -2.59 15.78
C ILE A 7 -4.30 -1.27 15.79
N VAL A 8 -3.92 -0.37 16.71
CA VAL A 8 -4.34 1.04 16.69
C VAL A 8 -3.32 1.80 15.87
N VAL A 9 -3.71 2.28 14.69
CA VAL A 9 -2.87 3.13 13.82
C VAL A 9 -3.29 4.58 14.03
N LEU A 10 -2.35 5.40 14.50
CA LEU A 10 -2.48 6.85 14.57
C LEU A 10 -2.25 7.41 13.16
N SER A 11 -3.29 7.99 12.55
CA SER A 11 -3.24 8.52 11.19
C SER A 11 -2.43 9.83 11.15
N LEU A 12 -1.13 9.74 10.89
CA LEU A 12 -0.33 10.91 10.51
C LEU A 12 -0.67 11.24 9.05
N ALA A 13 -1.29 12.40 8.81
CA ALA A 13 -1.59 12.88 7.47
C ALA A 13 -0.29 13.33 6.78
N ALA A 14 0.49 12.37 6.27
CA ALA A 14 1.60 12.67 5.39
C ALA A 14 1.03 13.08 4.02
N THR A 15 1.35 14.30 3.57
CA THR A 15 1.08 14.73 2.19
C THR A 15 1.99 13.94 1.26
N LEU A 16 1.49 12.81 0.75
CA LEU A 16 2.24 11.98 -0.18
C LEU A 16 2.31 12.65 -1.55
N PRO A 17 3.43 12.53 -2.28
CA PRO A 17 3.47 12.92 -3.68
C PRO A 17 2.40 12.15 -4.45
N ALA A 18 1.55 12.87 -5.18
CA ALA A 18 0.52 12.30 -6.05
C ALA A 18 1.18 11.63 -7.27
N PHE A 19 1.70 10.41 -7.09
CA PHE A 19 2.08 9.57 -8.22
C PHE A 19 0.83 8.99 -8.87
N ALA A 20 0.91 8.71 -10.19
CA ALA A 20 -0.14 8.42 -11.18
C ALA A 20 -1.09 7.22 -10.92
N MET A 21 -1.29 6.85 -9.67
CA MET A 21 -2.16 5.79 -9.20
C MET A 21 -3.42 6.36 -8.53
N ASP A 22 -4.04 7.41 -9.08
CA ASP A 22 -5.24 8.05 -8.53
C ASP A 22 -6.37 7.06 -8.23
N ALA A 23 -6.59 6.10 -9.13
CA ALA A 23 -7.58 5.05 -8.93
C ALA A 23 -7.22 4.13 -7.75
N ALA A 24 -5.95 3.82 -7.52
CA ALA A 24 -5.54 3.00 -6.38
C ALA A 24 -5.53 3.78 -5.07
N GLN A 25 -5.21 5.07 -5.09
CA GLN A 25 -5.35 5.94 -3.93
C GLN A 25 -6.81 6.08 -3.49
N SER A 26 -7.73 6.19 -4.45
CA SER A 26 -9.18 6.28 -4.18
C SER A 26 -9.77 4.98 -3.60
N GLU A 27 -9.31 3.83 -4.09
CA GLU A 27 -9.75 2.52 -3.62
C GLU A 27 -9.06 2.07 -2.32
N ALA A 28 -7.88 2.62 -2.02
CA ALA A 28 -7.15 2.34 -0.80
C ALA A 28 -7.88 2.93 0.42
N LYS A 29 -7.90 2.14 1.50
CA LYS A 29 -8.27 2.64 2.82
C LYS A 29 -7.15 3.51 3.40
N GLN A 30 -5.90 3.14 3.12
CA GLN A 30 -4.72 3.84 3.60
C GLN A 30 -3.56 3.65 2.61
N THR A 31 -2.76 4.70 2.47
CA THR A 31 -1.52 4.69 1.70
C THR A 31 -0.36 4.95 2.65
N VAL A 32 0.69 4.12 2.60
CA VAL A 32 1.85 4.22 3.47
C VAL A 32 3.13 4.40 2.64
N PRO A 33 3.89 5.50 2.84
CA PRO A 33 5.20 5.67 2.22
C PRO A 33 6.23 4.75 2.87
N LEU A 34 7.06 4.12 2.05
CA LEU A 34 8.13 3.20 2.45
C LEU A 34 9.52 3.82 2.25
N VAL A 35 10.51 3.32 2.99
CA VAL A 35 11.89 3.87 3.04
C VAL A 35 12.60 3.99 1.69
N ASN A 36 12.24 3.16 0.70
CA ASN A 36 12.88 3.15 -0.63
C ASN A 36 12.14 4.04 -1.66
N GLY A 37 11.30 4.96 -1.20
CA GLY A 37 10.40 5.74 -2.07
C GLY A 37 9.21 4.93 -2.62
N GLU A 38 9.09 3.66 -2.21
CA GLU A 38 7.96 2.81 -2.55
C GLU A 38 6.70 3.22 -1.78
N THR A 39 5.53 2.75 -2.25
CA THR A 39 4.25 3.04 -1.62
C THR A 39 3.49 1.74 -1.37
N LEU A 40 3.03 1.53 -0.14
CA LEU A 40 2.15 0.43 0.24
C LEU A 40 0.70 0.92 0.26
N TYR A 41 -0.15 0.30 -0.54
CA TYR A 41 -1.59 0.50 -0.55
C TYR A 41 -2.26 -0.56 0.32
N VAL A 42 -3.05 -0.13 1.30
CA VAL A 42 -3.87 -0.99 2.15
C VAL A 42 -5.33 -0.79 1.74
N PHE A 43 -5.96 -1.84 1.21
CA PHE A 43 -7.33 -1.80 0.74
C PHE A 43 -8.34 -2.01 1.88
N LYS A 44 -9.63 -1.74 1.61
CA LYS A 44 -10.71 -1.83 2.60
C LYS A 44 -10.94 -3.24 3.16
N ASP A 45 -10.61 -4.25 2.37
CA ASP A 45 -10.64 -5.68 2.73
C ASP A 45 -9.42 -6.13 3.55
N GLY A 46 -8.43 -5.25 3.75
CA GLY A 46 -7.19 -5.53 4.48
C GLY A 46 -6.07 -6.13 3.63
N ASN A 47 -6.31 -6.39 2.35
CA ASN A 47 -5.27 -6.81 1.43
C ASN A 47 -4.35 -5.64 1.07
N MET A 48 -3.13 -5.98 0.67
CA MET A 48 -2.09 -4.99 0.40
C MET A 48 -1.47 -5.16 -0.98
N ALA A 49 -1.05 -4.03 -1.55
CA ALA A 49 -0.24 -3.99 -2.76
C ALA A 49 0.86 -2.93 -2.66
N LYS A 50 1.97 -3.14 -3.36
CA LYS A 50 3.14 -2.26 -3.34
C LYS A 50 3.36 -1.65 -4.71
N ALA A 51 3.64 -0.35 -4.75
CA ALA A 51 4.17 0.33 -5.93
C ALA A 51 5.61 0.74 -5.67
N ASN A 52 6.45 0.70 -6.70
CA ASN A 52 7.81 1.21 -6.62
C ASN A 52 7.84 2.76 -6.60
N GLN A 53 9.04 3.32 -6.47
CA GLN A 53 9.30 4.77 -6.50
C GLN A 53 8.80 5.52 -7.75
N PHE A 54 8.45 4.81 -8.81
CA PHE A 54 7.91 5.38 -10.05
C PHE A 54 6.39 5.22 -10.16
N GLY A 55 5.71 4.77 -9.11
CA GLY A 55 4.27 4.53 -9.12
C GLY A 55 3.85 3.32 -9.95
N ARG A 56 4.75 2.37 -10.22
CA ARG A 56 4.44 1.12 -10.94
C ARG A 56 4.23 -0.01 -9.94
N THR A 57 3.28 -0.89 -10.22
CA THR A 57 3.05 -2.12 -9.45
C THR A 57 4.36 -2.89 -9.26
N ALA A 58 4.66 -3.19 -8.00
CA ALA A 58 5.82 -3.96 -7.60
C ALA A 58 5.38 -5.21 -6.84
N TYR A 59 6.15 -6.28 -6.98
CA TYR A 59 5.88 -7.52 -6.28
C TYR A 59 5.98 -7.31 -4.75
N LEU A 60 4.97 -7.78 -4.03
CA LEU A 60 4.93 -7.82 -2.57
C LEU A 60 4.90 -9.29 -2.15
N ALA A 61 5.96 -9.78 -1.53
CA ALA A 61 5.98 -11.15 -1.04
C ALA A 61 4.98 -11.29 0.13
N LYS A 62 4.29 -12.43 0.17
CA LYS A 62 3.33 -12.73 1.25
C LYS A 62 4.10 -12.85 2.57
N GLY A 63 3.73 -12.04 3.56
CA GLY A 63 4.41 -12.01 4.85
C GLY A 63 5.74 -11.25 4.83
N GLU A 64 6.05 -10.53 3.75
CA GLU A 64 7.15 -9.57 3.72
C GLU A 64 6.96 -8.53 4.82
N VAL A 65 8.06 -8.13 5.45
CA VAL A 65 8.05 -6.99 6.39
C VAL A 65 8.64 -5.81 5.67
N VAL A 66 7.82 -4.80 5.40
CA VAL A 66 8.25 -3.54 4.80
C VAL A 66 8.44 -2.47 5.87
N GLN A 67 9.29 -1.49 5.61
CA GLN A 67 9.53 -0.38 6.54
C GLN A 67 8.98 0.92 5.97
N SER A 68 8.13 1.58 6.75
CA SER A 68 7.64 2.94 6.46
C SER A 68 8.75 3.97 6.65
N VAL A 69 8.66 5.10 5.95
CA VAL A 69 9.58 6.24 6.14
C VAL A 69 9.66 6.72 7.60
N ASP A 70 8.59 6.52 8.37
CA ASP A 70 8.53 6.84 9.81
C ASP A 70 9.24 5.79 10.69
N GLY A 71 9.91 4.80 10.09
CA GLY A 71 10.63 3.73 10.77
C GLY A 71 9.76 2.54 11.20
N GLN A 72 8.43 2.62 11.03
CA GLN A 72 7.49 1.55 11.40
C GLN A 72 7.67 0.31 10.52
N LYS A 73 7.73 -0.88 11.13
CA LYS A 73 7.76 -2.17 10.42
C LYS A 73 6.34 -2.69 10.25
N ILE A 74 5.96 -3.02 9.01
CA ILE A 74 4.62 -3.46 8.65
C ILE A 74 4.72 -4.87 8.08
N SER A 75 4.02 -5.82 8.71
CA SER A 75 3.87 -7.17 8.17
C SER A 75 2.76 -7.16 7.12
N THR A 76 3.09 -7.59 5.90
CA THR A 76 2.14 -7.52 4.78
C THR A 76 1.22 -8.72 4.76
N VAL A 77 -0.06 -8.45 4.48
CA VAL A 77 -1.09 -9.48 4.33
C VAL A 77 -1.61 -9.46 2.90
N GLY A 78 -1.48 -10.61 2.22
CA GLY A 78 -1.91 -10.77 0.84
C GLY A 78 -0.96 -10.12 -0.17
N ASN A 79 -1.02 -10.62 -1.41
CA ASN A 79 -0.31 -10.05 -2.54
C ASN A 79 -1.34 -9.72 -3.62
N GLU A 80 -1.77 -8.45 -3.68
CA GLU A 80 -2.73 -7.97 -4.67
C GLU A 80 -2.10 -7.22 -5.84
N VAL A 81 -0.95 -7.70 -6.32
CA VAL A 81 -0.29 -7.20 -7.54
C VAL A 81 -1.26 -7.10 -8.73
N ALA A 82 -2.11 -8.11 -8.95
CA ALA A 82 -3.08 -8.09 -10.05
C ALA A 82 -4.11 -6.96 -9.93
N ARG A 83 -4.59 -6.67 -8.72
CA ARG A 83 -5.53 -5.57 -8.46
C ARG A 83 -4.87 -4.22 -8.71
N LEU A 84 -3.65 -4.04 -8.21
CA LEU A 84 -2.90 -2.79 -8.37
C LEU A 84 -2.61 -2.50 -9.84
N ASP A 85 -2.30 -3.53 -10.64
CA ASP A 85 -2.12 -3.42 -12.09
C ASP A 85 -3.42 -3.04 -12.85
N ILE A 86 -4.57 -3.58 -12.44
CA ILE A 86 -5.87 -3.16 -13.00
C ILE A 86 -6.15 -1.69 -12.67
N LEU A 87 -5.89 -1.27 -11.43
CA LEU A 87 -6.12 0.11 -10.98
C LEU A 87 -5.16 1.09 -11.66
N ALA A 88 -3.90 0.72 -11.86
CA ALA A 88 -2.93 1.52 -12.63
C ALA A 88 -3.45 1.79 -14.05
N ARG A 89 -3.96 0.76 -14.74
CA ARG A 89 -4.53 0.90 -16.08
C ARG A 89 -5.82 1.73 -16.10
N LYS A 90 -6.68 1.56 -15.08
CA LYS A 90 -7.91 2.36 -14.94
C LYS A 90 -7.61 3.85 -14.80
N GLY A 91 -6.58 4.22 -14.04
CA GLY A 91 -6.15 5.61 -13.88
C GLY A 91 -5.66 6.24 -15.18
N HIS A 92 -5.05 5.46 -16.09
CA HIS A 92 -4.54 5.97 -17.37
C HIS A 92 -5.61 6.13 -18.46
N HIS A 93 -6.76 5.48 -18.32
CA HIS A 93 -7.85 5.52 -19.30
C HIS A 93 -8.92 6.57 -18.96
N ASN A 94 -8.71 7.36 -17.91
CA ASN A 94 -9.69 8.31 -17.38
C ASN A 94 -9.30 9.76 -17.68
#